data_AF-A0A931G6S7-F1
#
_entry.id   AF-A0A931G6S7-F1
#
_cell.length_a   1.000
_cell.length_b   1.000
_cell.length_c   1.000
_cell.angle_alpha   90.00
_cell.angle_beta   90.00
_cell.angle_gamma   90.00
#
_symmetry.space_group_name_H-M   'P 1'
#
loop_
_entity.id
_entity.type
_entity.pdbx_description
1 polymer ?
#
loop_
_entity_poly.entity_id
_entity_poly.type
_entity_poly.pdbx_seq_one_letter_code
_entity_poly.pdbx_strand_id
1 'polypeptide(L)'
;MTGYPVAFVDETSLKLRGQPGIYMFASVIVDSDDLTDVIDASRQAAAGRAGFHATDLYHRGHLTPIEDMLDAIQAHAGWTVLVAHASHSTQENTRQTALARLLEQLNEQKVRDVVMDTRASERERVQAQLQGRKVTTADLPDMTTYRRLVRTQQISSRMRLMHLDDRQQPGLWMADAAAWSFQRALANDEPQWWSRITDIATIIDAHTGHELTLNNNRAAPPQLTSGDRGPEHLSQSAQASLLTSQFYTLTGGTTTRSQGPGTLFTTLLHQIETATHHGAQQQILHELRELNRGVAELATAIHQSAESQQLSVPSPASQALPEPETVEPETAAELTIE
;
A
#
# COMPACT_ATOMS: atom_id res chain seq x y z
N MET A 1 9.46 -14.60 25.65
CA MET A 1 9.22 -14.92 24.23
C MET A 1 8.70 -13.63 23.63
N THR A 2 9.46 -12.96 22.76
CA THR A 2 8.98 -11.74 22.10
C THR A 2 7.88 -12.13 21.12
N GLY A 3 6.64 -11.73 21.36
CA GLY A 3 5.60 -11.96 20.36
C GLY A 3 5.76 -10.98 19.18
N TYR A 4 5.00 -11.23 18.13
CA TYR A 4 5.01 -10.40 16.92
C TYR A 4 3.86 -9.39 16.98
N PRO A 5 4.02 -8.19 16.43
CA PRO A 5 2.96 -7.19 16.42
C PRO A 5 1.69 -7.68 15.74
N VAL A 6 0.57 -7.18 16.26
CA VAL A 6 -0.79 -7.40 15.75
C VAL A 6 -1.30 -6.07 15.21
N ALA A 7 -1.93 -6.08 14.05
CA ALA A 7 -2.56 -4.91 13.46
C ALA A 7 -4.08 -5.09 13.48
N PHE A 8 -4.79 -4.11 14.02
CA PHE A 8 -6.23 -3.98 13.88
C PHE A 8 -6.53 -3.00 12.76
N VAL A 9 -7.48 -3.33 11.90
CA VAL A 9 -7.73 -2.59 10.66
C VAL A 9 -9.21 -2.33 10.50
N ASP A 10 -9.54 -1.08 10.23
CA ASP A 10 -10.88 -0.65 9.85
C ASP A 10 -10.82 0.20 8.57
N GLU A 11 -11.97 0.35 7.92
CA GLU A 11 -12.11 1.04 6.65
C GLU A 11 -13.08 2.21 6.75
N THR A 12 -12.83 3.24 5.96
CA THR A 12 -13.79 4.32 5.78
C THR A 12 -13.74 4.82 4.34
N SER A 13 -14.84 5.43 3.91
CA SER A 13 -14.92 6.05 2.60
C SER A 13 -15.51 7.44 2.72
N LEU A 14 -14.96 8.36 1.95
CA LEU A 14 -15.35 9.75 1.95
C LEU A 14 -15.64 10.21 0.53
N LYS A 15 -16.76 10.91 0.35
CA LYS A 15 -17.14 11.52 -0.93
C LYS A 15 -17.68 12.92 -0.68
N LEU A 16 -16.88 13.94 -1.02
CA LEU A 16 -17.34 15.32 -1.05
C LEU A 16 -18.00 15.63 -2.40
N ARG A 17 -18.99 16.53 -2.38
CA ARG A 17 -19.74 16.89 -3.58
C ARG A 17 -18.81 17.49 -4.63
N GLY A 18 -18.83 16.92 -5.84
CA GLY A 18 -18.03 17.41 -6.97
C GLY A 18 -16.56 17.01 -6.95
N GLN A 19 -16.14 16.16 -6.00
CA GLN A 19 -14.78 15.64 -5.90
C GLN A 19 -14.75 14.12 -6.07
N PRO A 20 -13.60 13.53 -6.49
CA PRO A 20 -13.38 12.09 -6.41
C PRO A 20 -13.57 11.59 -4.97
N GLY A 21 -14.08 10.36 -4.81
CA GLY A 21 -14.14 9.73 -3.50
C GLY A 21 -12.75 9.26 -3.06
N ILE A 22 -12.47 9.33 -1.76
CA ILE A 22 -11.29 8.71 -1.15
C ILE A 22 -11.77 7.50 -0.36
N TYR A 23 -11.16 6.34 -0.65
CA TYR A 23 -11.31 5.15 0.16
C TYR A 23 -10.07 4.98 1.04
N MET A 24 -10.25 4.56 2.29
CA MET A 24 -9.15 4.51 3.24
C MET A 24 -9.24 3.27 4.12
N PHE A 25 -8.07 2.73 4.45
CA PHE A 25 -7.91 1.87 5.62
C PHE A 25 -7.15 2.62 6.70
N ALA A 26 -7.55 2.45 7.93
CA ALA A 26 -6.74 2.79 9.09
C ALA A 26 -6.31 1.49 9.79
N SER A 27 -5.05 1.44 10.19
CA SER A 27 -4.50 0.32 10.94
C SER A 27 -3.80 0.81 12.19
N VAL A 28 -4.14 0.19 13.33
CA VAL A 28 -3.49 0.41 14.61
C VAL A 28 -2.63 -0.82 14.92
N ILE A 29 -1.32 -0.62 15.02
CA ILE A 29 -0.32 -1.66 15.27
C ILE A 29 0.01 -1.67 16.75
N VAL A 30 -0.13 -2.85 17.36
CA VAL A 30 0.05 -3.09 18.80
C VAL A 30 1.10 -4.16 18.97
N ASP A 31 2.04 -3.95 19.88
CA ASP A 31 2.99 -4.99 20.25
C ASP A 31 2.27 -6.10 21.02
N SER A 32 2.63 -7.36 20.74
CA SER A 32 1.94 -8.52 21.30
C SER A 32 1.89 -8.55 22.82
N ASP A 33 2.91 -7.97 23.44
CA ASP A 33 3.12 -8.00 24.88
C ASP A 33 2.14 -7.01 25.58
N ASP A 34 1.67 -5.99 24.85
CA ASP A 34 0.72 -4.98 25.30
C ASP A 34 -0.73 -5.30 24.89
N LEU A 35 -0.95 -6.42 24.21
CA LEU A 35 -2.26 -6.74 23.62
C LEU A 35 -3.37 -6.86 24.68
N THR A 36 -3.07 -7.42 25.86
CA THR A 36 -4.05 -7.51 26.95
C THR A 36 -4.42 -6.12 27.47
N ASP A 37 -3.44 -5.26 27.69
CA ASP A 37 -3.65 -3.90 28.19
C ASP A 37 -4.43 -3.06 27.18
N VAL A 38 -4.12 -3.19 25.89
CA VAL A 38 -4.89 -2.56 24.80
C VAL A 38 -6.35 -2.98 24.83
N ILE A 39 -6.62 -4.28 24.92
CA ILE A 39 -7.99 -4.78 24.90
C ILE A 39 -8.78 -4.28 26.11
N ASP A 40 -8.15 -4.20 27.28
CA ASP A 40 -8.79 -3.70 28.49
C ASP A 40 -8.98 -2.17 28.46
N ALA A 41 -8.01 -1.42 27.94
CA ALA A 41 -8.13 0.02 27.70
C ALA A 41 -9.27 0.35 26.72
N SER A 42 -9.38 -0.39 25.61
CA SER A 42 -10.48 -0.24 24.65
C SER A 42 -11.85 -0.54 25.29
N ARG A 43 -11.95 -1.56 26.15
CA ARG A 43 -13.18 -1.86 26.90
C ARG A 43 -13.53 -0.77 27.90
N GLN A 44 -12.53 -0.22 28.58
CA GLN A 44 -12.71 0.87 29.52
C GLN A 44 -13.18 2.15 28.80
N ALA A 45 -12.55 2.52 27.69
CA ALA A 45 -12.94 3.65 26.85
C ALA A 45 -14.36 3.49 26.30
N ALA A 46 -14.75 2.27 25.91
CA ALA A 46 -16.13 1.98 25.50
C ALA A 46 -17.16 2.07 26.66
N ALA A 47 -16.71 2.31 27.90
CA ALA A 47 -17.54 2.48 29.09
C ALA A 47 -18.57 1.35 29.31
N GLY A 48 -18.14 0.10 29.06
CA GLY A 48 -18.99 -1.10 29.23
C GLY A 48 -20.09 -1.27 28.18
N ARG A 49 -20.05 -0.53 27.07
CA ARG A 49 -20.97 -0.72 25.94
C ARG A 49 -20.68 -2.04 25.23
N ALA A 50 -21.73 -2.66 24.68
CA ALA A 50 -21.64 -3.93 23.93
C ALA A 50 -20.96 -3.80 22.56
N GLY A 51 -20.57 -2.58 22.16
CA GLY A 51 -19.87 -2.28 20.91
C GLY A 51 -19.47 -0.81 20.88
N PHE A 52 -18.52 -0.49 20.01
CA PHE A 52 -18.02 0.86 19.77
C PHE A 52 -18.10 1.15 18.29
N HIS A 53 -18.80 2.24 17.95
CA HIS A 53 -18.83 2.81 16.61
C HIS A 53 -18.74 4.32 16.78
N ALA A 54 -17.61 4.92 16.43
CA ALA A 54 -17.31 6.33 16.68
C ALA A 54 -18.36 7.26 16.06
N THR A 55 -18.84 6.93 14.86
CA THR A 55 -19.91 7.68 14.16
C THR A 55 -21.20 7.72 14.97
N ASP A 56 -21.66 6.58 15.49
CA ASP A 56 -22.90 6.48 16.28
C ASP A 56 -22.77 7.21 17.62
N LEU A 57 -21.61 7.07 18.27
CA LEU A 57 -21.32 7.74 19.53
C LEU A 57 -21.33 9.26 19.35
N TYR A 58 -20.69 9.74 18.28
CA TYR A 58 -20.65 11.16 17.96
C TYR A 58 -22.04 11.73 17.68
N HIS A 59 -22.86 11.04 16.88
CA HIS A 59 -24.24 11.47 16.60
C HIS A 59 -25.14 11.52 17.85
N ARG A 60 -24.84 10.70 18.86
CA ARG A 60 -25.54 10.70 20.14
C ARG A 60 -24.95 11.68 21.16
N GLY A 61 -23.92 12.44 20.79
CA GLY A 61 -23.23 13.39 21.68
C GLY A 61 -22.34 12.72 22.73
N HIS A 62 -21.97 11.45 22.55
CA HIS A 62 -21.07 10.72 23.44
C HIS A 62 -19.62 10.92 23.00
N LEU A 63 -19.04 12.07 23.34
CA LEU A 63 -17.68 12.43 22.93
C LEU A 63 -16.61 11.76 23.80
N THR A 64 -16.81 11.66 25.11
CA THR A 64 -15.81 11.11 26.05
C THR A 64 -15.32 9.70 25.66
N PRO A 65 -16.18 8.73 25.29
CA PRO A 65 -15.68 7.42 24.85
C PRO A 65 -14.77 7.49 23.62
N ILE A 66 -15.00 8.45 22.72
CA ILE A 66 -14.17 8.63 21.52
C ILE A 66 -12.82 9.24 21.90
N GLU A 67 -12.82 10.24 22.79
CA GLU A 67 -11.61 10.84 23.34
C GLU A 67 -10.76 9.80 24.06
N ASP A 68 -11.37 9.03 24.96
CA ASP A 68 -10.71 7.97 25.71
C ASP A 68 -10.14 6.89 24.78
N MET A 69 -10.82 6.57 23.67
CA MET A 69 -10.32 5.61 22.68
C MET A 69 -9.10 6.15 21.93
N LEU A 70 -9.12 7.43 21.53
CA LEU A 70 -7.97 8.07 20.88
C LEU A 70 -6.78 8.19 21.84
N ASP A 71 -7.04 8.47 23.11
CA ASP A 71 -6.00 8.51 24.15
C ASP A 71 -5.42 7.11 24.41
N ALA A 72 -6.25 6.05 24.35
CA ALA A 72 -5.78 4.66 24.40
C ALA A 72 -4.91 4.29 23.19
N ILE A 73 -5.24 4.78 22.00
CA ILE A 73 -4.37 4.62 20.80
C ILE A 73 -3.03 5.29 21.03
N GLN A 74 -3.04 6.55 21.48
CA GLN A 74 -1.81 7.29 21.74
C GLN A 74 -0.93 6.63 22.82
N ALA A 75 -1.54 6.02 23.83
CA ALA A 75 -0.82 5.40 24.94
C ALA A 75 -0.25 4.01 24.61
N HIS A 76 -0.93 3.23 23.77
CA HIS A 76 -0.64 1.80 23.62
C HIS A 76 -0.34 1.33 22.20
N ALA A 77 -0.68 2.12 21.17
CA ALA A 77 -0.33 1.75 19.80
C ALA A 77 1.16 2.02 19.57
N GLY A 78 1.88 1.02 19.06
CA GLY A 78 3.26 1.21 18.62
C GLY A 78 3.32 2.10 17.38
N TRP A 79 2.33 1.98 16.48
CA TRP A 79 2.21 2.84 15.29
C TRP A 79 0.81 2.78 14.69
N THR A 80 0.40 3.81 13.95
CA THR A 80 -0.84 3.84 13.17
C THR A 80 -0.53 4.11 11.70
N VAL A 81 -1.06 3.29 10.79
CA VAL A 81 -0.89 3.44 9.33
C VAL A 81 -2.24 3.66 8.68
N LEU A 82 -2.36 4.74 7.90
CA LEU A 82 -3.52 5.01 7.07
C LEU A 82 -3.11 4.87 5.62
N VAL A 83 -3.89 4.10 4.86
CA VAL A 83 -3.69 3.96 3.42
C VAL A 83 -4.88 4.59 2.72
N ALA A 84 -4.64 5.66 1.96
CA ALA A 84 -5.67 6.40 1.24
C ALA A 84 -5.57 6.16 -0.26
N HIS A 85 -6.71 6.01 -0.92
CA HIS A 85 -6.79 5.88 -2.36
C HIS A 85 -7.90 6.77 -2.93
N ALA A 86 -7.51 7.76 -3.73
CA ALA A 86 -8.44 8.51 -4.56
C ALA A 86 -8.60 7.80 -5.90
N SER A 87 -9.80 7.37 -6.26
CA SER A 87 -10.02 6.75 -7.57
C SER A 87 -11.43 6.97 -8.11
N HIS A 88 -11.51 7.02 -9.44
CA HIS A 88 -12.74 7.02 -10.22
C HIS A 88 -13.22 5.60 -10.60
N SER A 89 -12.47 4.56 -10.21
CA SER A 89 -12.84 3.17 -10.46
C SER A 89 -13.99 2.70 -9.57
N THR A 90 -14.40 1.43 -9.73
CA THR A 90 -15.35 0.80 -8.80
C THR A 90 -14.78 0.82 -7.38
N GLN A 91 -15.64 1.03 -6.39
CA GLN A 91 -15.25 1.09 -4.98
C GLN A 91 -14.52 -0.17 -4.51
N GLU A 92 -14.92 -1.34 -5.02
CA GLU A 92 -14.26 -2.60 -4.67
C GLU A 92 -12.82 -2.68 -5.22
N ASN A 93 -12.56 -2.21 -6.44
CA ASN A 93 -11.19 -2.16 -6.95
C ASN A 93 -10.33 -1.19 -6.12
N THR A 94 -10.89 -0.01 -5.81
CA THR A 94 -10.24 1.00 -4.98
C THR A 94 -9.87 0.42 -3.61
N ARG A 95 -10.81 -0.30 -2.98
CA ARG A 95 -10.61 -1.03 -1.74
C ARG A 95 -9.49 -2.05 -1.87
N GLN A 96 -9.52 -2.95 -2.86
CA GLN A 96 -8.54 -4.03 -2.97
C GLN A 96 -7.12 -3.49 -3.23
N THR A 97 -6.99 -2.36 -3.91
CA THR A 97 -5.71 -1.65 -4.09
C THR A 97 -5.21 -1.09 -2.76
N ALA A 98 -6.06 -0.42 -1.98
CA ALA A 98 -5.71 0.08 -0.66
C ALA A 98 -5.35 -1.05 0.32
N LEU A 99 -6.08 -2.17 0.28
CA LEU A 99 -5.80 -3.35 1.12
C LEU A 99 -4.43 -3.94 0.78
N ALA A 100 -4.13 -4.06 -0.51
CA ALA A 100 -2.85 -4.59 -0.94
C ALA A 100 -1.68 -3.75 -0.43
N ARG A 101 -1.77 -2.42 -0.58
CA ARG A 101 -0.75 -1.49 -0.06
C ARG A 101 -0.65 -1.57 1.47
N LEU A 102 -1.78 -1.63 2.18
CA LEU A 102 -1.76 -1.76 3.63
C LEU A 102 -1.01 -3.01 4.08
N LEU A 103 -1.31 -4.17 3.49
CA LEU A 103 -0.65 -5.42 3.86
C LEU A 103 0.86 -5.39 3.58
N GLU A 104 1.30 -4.75 2.49
CA GLU A 104 2.72 -4.52 2.21
C GLU A 104 3.37 -3.66 3.31
N GLN A 105 2.72 -2.56 3.71
CA GLN A 105 3.21 -1.68 4.79
C GLN A 105 3.26 -2.39 6.15
N LEU A 106 2.23 -3.16 6.50
CA LEU A 106 2.21 -3.95 7.74
C LEU A 106 3.31 -5.03 7.73
N ASN A 107 3.62 -5.60 6.56
CA ASN A 107 4.69 -6.59 6.41
C ASN A 107 6.07 -5.95 6.65
N GLU A 108 6.29 -4.72 6.18
CA GLU A 108 7.51 -3.94 6.48
C GLU A 108 7.67 -3.69 7.98
N GLN A 109 6.55 -3.49 8.69
CA GLN A 109 6.51 -3.35 10.16
C GLN A 109 6.58 -4.69 10.92
N LYS A 110 6.83 -5.81 10.21
CA LYS A 110 6.91 -7.18 10.76
C LYS A 110 5.64 -7.62 11.49
N VAL A 111 4.50 -7.05 11.13
CA VAL A 111 3.19 -7.47 11.65
C VAL A 111 2.93 -8.90 11.19
N ARG A 112 2.54 -9.74 12.14
CA ARG A 112 2.22 -11.15 11.85
C ARG A 112 0.73 -11.37 11.73
N ASP A 113 -0.06 -10.73 12.58
CA ASP A 113 -1.50 -10.95 12.64
C ASP A 113 -2.22 -9.67 12.27
N VAL A 114 -3.02 -9.72 11.22
CA VAL A 114 -3.86 -8.62 10.75
C VAL A 114 -5.31 -9.00 11.01
N VAL A 115 -5.97 -8.24 11.87
CA VAL A 115 -7.38 -8.41 12.24
C VAL A 115 -8.17 -7.31 11.55
N MET A 116 -9.15 -7.71 10.73
CA MET A 116 -10.07 -6.82 10.03
C MET A 116 -11.50 -7.13 10.46
N ASP A 117 -12.37 -6.12 10.41
CA ASP A 117 -13.80 -6.36 10.55
C ASP A 117 -14.33 -7.22 9.38
N THR A 118 -15.27 -8.10 9.67
CA THR A 118 -15.93 -8.95 8.68
C THR A 118 -17.05 -8.18 7.98
N ARG A 119 -17.08 -8.24 6.64
CA ARG A 119 -18.15 -7.60 5.86
C ARG A 119 -19.44 -8.41 5.86
N ALA A 120 -19.38 -9.64 6.36
CA ALA A 120 -20.49 -10.57 6.33
C ALA A 120 -21.49 -10.28 7.46
N SER A 121 -22.77 -10.26 7.08
CA SER A 121 -23.85 -10.25 8.06
C SER A 121 -23.78 -11.47 8.99
N GLU A 122 -24.32 -11.35 10.21
CA GLU A 122 -24.42 -12.46 11.16
C GLU A 122 -25.07 -13.70 10.52
N ARG A 123 -26.13 -13.50 9.72
CA ARG A 123 -26.80 -14.58 8.99
C ARG A 123 -25.86 -15.28 8.01
N GLU A 124 -25.07 -14.52 7.25
CA GLU A 124 -24.10 -15.08 6.30
C GLU A 124 -23.00 -15.87 7.04
N ARG A 125 -22.52 -15.37 8.19
CA ARG A 125 -21.53 -16.05 9.01
C ARG A 125 -22.04 -17.37 9.57
N VAL A 126 -23.25 -17.38 10.13
CA VAL A 126 -23.89 -18.61 10.61
C VAL A 126 -24.07 -19.60 9.45
N GLN A 127 -24.51 -19.12 8.28
CA GLN A 127 -24.65 -19.97 7.10
C GLN A 127 -23.30 -20.55 6.62
N ALA A 128 -22.24 -19.74 6.60
CA ALA A 128 -20.89 -20.20 6.26
C ALA A 128 -20.40 -21.27 7.25
N GLN A 129 -20.63 -21.06 8.55
CA GLN A 129 -20.28 -22.02 9.61
C GLN A 129 -21.04 -23.34 9.45
N LEU A 130 -22.35 -23.31 9.20
CA LEU A 130 -23.16 -24.50 8.96
C LEU A 130 -22.70 -25.28 7.72
N GLN A 131 -22.12 -24.60 6.75
CA GLN A 131 -21.54 -25.20 5.54
C GLN A 131 -20.06 -25.60 5.71
N GLY A 132 -19.49 -25.43 6.91
CA GLY A 132 -18.06 -25.72 7.18
C GLY A 132 -17.08 -24.78 6.45
N ARG A 133 -17.56 -23.64 5.93
CA ARG A 133 -16.71 -22.64 5.25
C ARG A 133 -16.01 -21.78 6.30
N LYS A 134 -14.70 -21.57 6.12
CA LYS A 134 -13.87 -20.70 6.97
C LYS A 134 -13.91 -19.22 6.58
N VAL A 135 -14.35 -18.92 5.36
CA VAL A 135 -14.38 -17.57 4.78
C VAL A 135 -15.77 -17.35 4.21
N THR A 136 -16.35 -16.20 4.51
CA THR A 136 -17.66 -15.76 4.02
C THR A 136 -17.57 -15.30 2.58
N THR A 137 -18.69 -15.19 1.86
CA THR A 137 -18.65 -14.71 0.47
C THR A 137 -18.24 -13.23 0.43
N ALA A 138 -18.67 -12.44 1.41
CA ALA A 138 -18.31 -11.03 1.54
C ALA A 138 -16.80 -10.80 1.74
N ASP A 139 -16.09 -11.71 2.42
CA ASP A 139 -14.67 -11.58 2.73
C ASP A 139 -13.76 -12.26 1.67
N LEU A 140 -14.33 -12.96 0.67
CA LEU A 140 -13.57 -13.64 -0.39
C LEU A 140 -12.66 -12.72 -1.21
N PRO A 141 -13.08 -11.49 -1.60
CA PRO A 141 -12.20 -10.57 -2.34
C PRO A 141 -10.92 -10.26 -1.57
N ASP A 142 -11.04 -9.93 -0.28
CA ASP A 142 -9.92 -9.60 0.60
C ASP A 142 -8.96 -10.80 0.72
N MET A 143 -9.52 -12.00 0.92
CA MET A 143 -8.72 -13.23 0.99
C MET A 143 -8.04 -13.57 -0.34
N THR A 144 -8.63 -13.20 -1.47
CA THR A 144 -8.03 -13.37 -2.80
C THR A 144 -6.84 -12.43 -2.98
N THR A 145 -6.98 -11.16 -2.59
CA THR A 145 -5.89 -10.18 -2.57
C THR A 145 -4.75 -10.64 -1.68
N TYR A 146 -5.04 -11.01 -0.43
CA TYR A 146 -4.05 -11.53 0.52
C TYR A 146 -3.29 -12.74 -0.03
N ARG A 147 -4.01 -13.77 -0.52
CA ARG A 147 -3.37 -14.99 -1.08
C ARG A 147 -2.51 -14.68 -2.30
N ARG A 148 -2.94 -13.73 -3.15
CA ARG A 148 -2.15 -13.27 -4.29
C ARG A 148 -0.81 -12.71 -3.82
N LEU A 149 -0.81 -11.80 -2.84
CA LEU A 149 0.40 -11.17 -2.30
C LEU A 149 1.36 -12.17 -1.65
N VAL A 150 0.83 -13.14 -0.90
CA VAL A 150 1.65 -14.24 -0.33
C VAL A 150 2.28 -15.06 -1.45
N ARG A 151 1.50 -15.42 -2.48
CA ARG A 151 1.97 -16.24 -3.61
C ARG A 151 3.03 -15.51 -4.44
N THR A 152 2.90 -14.20 -4.65
CA THR A 152 3.87 -13.36 -5.35
C THR A 152 5.03 -12.91 -4.47
N GLN A 153 5.09 -13.37 -3.21
CA GLN A 153 6.13 -13.03 -2.23
C GLN A 153 6.23 -11.53 -1.92
N GLN A 154 5.16 -10.77 -2.14
CA GLN A 154 5.08 -9.35 -1.76
C GLN A 154 4.89 -9.17 -0.26
N ILE A 155 4.29 -10.16 0.41
CA ILE A 155 4.19 -10.22 1.88
C ILE A 155 4.63 -11.58 2.40
N SER A 156 5.05 -11.62 3.67
CA SER A 156 5.49 -12.85 4.33
C SER A 156 4.38 -13.89 4.39
N SER A 157 4.72 -15.15 4.10
CA SER A 157 3.82 -16.30 4.31
C SER A 157 3.49 -16.57 5.77
N ARG A 158 4.18 -15.90 6.72
CA ARG A 158 3.90 -15.96 8.15
C ARG A 158 2.84 -14.96 8.59
N MET A 159 2.59 -13.92 7.80
CA MET A 159 1.48 -13.00 8.04
C MET A 159 0.16 -13.78 7.97
N ARG A 160 -0.84 -13.40 8.76
CA ARG A 160 -2.18 -13.99 8.77
C ARG A 160 -3.20 -12.86 8.71
N LEU A 161 -4.11 -12.95 7.75
CA LEU A 161 -5.29 -12.09 7.68
C LEU A 161 -6.50 -12.82 8.28
N MET A 162 -7.15 -12.18 9.25
CA MET A 162 -8.31 -12.70 9.97
C MET A 162 -9.45 -11.68 9.93
N HIS A 163 -10.62 -12.13 9.50
CA HIS A 163 -11.86 -11.35 9.57
C HIS A 163 -12.63 -11.73 10.84
N LEU A 164 -12.89 -10.77 11.72
CA LEU A 164 -13.58 -10.96 12.98
C LEU A 164 -14.73 -9.95 13.11
N ASP A 165 -15.66 -10.23 14.03
CA ASP A 165 -16.76 -9.32 14.37
C ASP A 165 -16.24 -8.21 15.28
N ASP A 166 -16.37 -6.96 14.87
CA ASP A 166 -15.99 -5.79 15.66
C ASP A 166 -16.65 -5.76 17.05
N ARG A 167 -17.89 -6.24 17.20
CA ARG A 167 -18.61 -6.34 18.49
C ARG A 167 -17.88 -7.21 19.51
N GLN A 168 -17.02 -8.11 19.04
CA GLN A 168 -16.32 -9.09 19.87
C GLN A 168 -14.82 -8.79 19.99
N GLN A 169 -14.31 -7.78 19.27
CA GLN A 169 -12.89 -7.49 19.17
C GLN A 169 -12.60 -6.02 19.52
N PRO A 170 -12.34 -5.70 20.81
CA PRO A 170 -12.06 -4.33 21.24
C PRO A 170 -10.89 -3.65 20.54
N GLY A 171 -9.95 -4.40 19.97
CA GLY A 171 -8.87 -3.82 19.16
C GLY A 171 -9.35 -3.20 17.85
N LEU A 172 -10.44 -3.71 17.26
CA LEU A 172 -11.03 -3.11 16.05
C LEU A 172 -11.66 -1.73 16.34
N TRP A 173 -12.07 -1.46 17.58
CA TRP A 173 -12.62 -0.16 17.98
C TRP A 173 -11.59 0.98 17.92
N MET A 174 -10.31 0.65 18.15
CA MET A 174 -9.22 1.61 17.98
C MET A 174 -9.03 1.97 16.51
N ALA A 175 -9.08 0.97 15.63
CA ALA A 175 -8.99 1.21 14.19
C ALA A 175 -10.17 2.04 13.67
N ASP A 176 -11.39 1.79 14.18
CA ASP A 176 -12.59 2.61 13.91
C ASP A 176 -12.41 4.05 14.39
N ALA A 177 -11.94 4.27 15.62
CA ALA A 177 -11.67 5.61 16.14
C ALA A 177 -10.59 6.34 15.33
N ALA A 178 -9.52 5.65 14.90
CA ALA A 178 -8.49 6.20 14.04
C ALA A 178 -9.04 6.61 12.66
N ALA A 179 -9.75 5.69 11.99
CA ALA A 179 -10.40 5.94 10.69
C ALA A 179 -11.38 7.11 10.77
N TRP A 180 -12.21 7.12 11.82
CA TRP A 180 -13.19 8.17 12.08
C TRP A 180 -12.52 9.53 12.33
N SER A 181 -11.48 9.61 13.18
CA SER A 181 -10.80 10.86 13.49
C SER A 181 -10.19 11.51 12.25
N PHE A 182 -9.62 10.70 11.37
CA PHE A 182 -9.09 11.13 10.08
C PHE A 182 -10.21 11.60 9.15
N GLN A 183 -11.32 10.86 9.07
CA GLN A 183 -12.49 11.27 8.30
C GLN A 183 -13.06 12.61 8.79
N ARG A 184 -13.12 12.85 10.10
CA ARG A 184 -13.56 14.13 10.66
C ARG A 184 -12.64 15.28 10.26
N ALA A 185 -11.32 15.05 10.32
CA ALA A 185 -10.34 16.04 9.89
C ALA A 185 -10.50 16.40 8.41
N LEU A 186 -10.72 15.42 7.54
CA LEU A 186 -10.87 15.66 6.10
C LEU A 186 -12.22 16.24 5.69
N ALA A 187 -13.31 15.69 6.21
CA ALA A 187 -14.65 15.95 5.70
C ALA A 187 -15.35 17.10 6.42
N ASN A 188 -15.00 17.34 7.68
CA ASN A 188 -15.70 18.27 8.57
C ASN A 188 -14.79 19.39 9.08
N ASP A 189 -13.53 19.42 8.65
CA ASP A 189 -12.48 20.30 9.16
C ASP A 189 -12.40 20.29 10.69
N GLU A 190 -12.45 19.09 11.27
CA GLU A 190 -12.28 18.88 12.71
C GLU A 190 -10.94 18.19 13.00
N PRO A 191 -9.81 18.89 12.80
CA PRO A 191 -8.47 18.30 12.97
C PRO A 191 -8.16 17.96 14.43
N GLN A 192 -8.90 18.49 15.41
CA GLN A 192 -8.65 18.23 16.82
C GLN A 192 -8.73 16.74 17.18
N TRP A 193 -9.58 15.97 16.49
CA TRP A 193 -9.67 14.52 16.70
C TRP A 193 -8.42 13.81 16.19
N TRP A 194 -8.01 14.13 14.97
CA TRP A 194 -6.81 13.58 14.34
C TRP A 194 -5.53 13.95 15.08
N SER A 195 -5.44 15.20 15.57
CA SER A 195 -4.26 15.72 16.28
C SER A 195 -3.89 14.95 17.55
N ARG A 196 -4.82 14.16 18.10
CA ARG A 196 -4.54 13.32 19.27
C ARG A 196 -3.61 12.14 18.96
N ILE A 197 -3.53 11.72 17.69
CA ILE A 197 -2.76 10.54 17.27
C ILE A 197 -1.76 10.83 16.14
N THR A 198 -1.61 12.09 15.72
CA THR A 198 -0.70 12.47 14.62
C THR A 198 0.75 12.09 14.85
N ASP A 199 1.19 12.07 16.11
CA ASP A 199 2.59 11.81 16.49
C ASP A 199 2.98 10.34 16.37
N ILE A 200 2.01 9.45 16.14
CA ILE A 200 2.22 8.01 15.95
C ILE A 200 1.60 7.52 14.65
N ALA A 201 1.17 8.42 13.76
CA ALA A 201 0.41 8.06 12.58
C ALA A 201 1.09 8.47 11.27
N THR A 202 1.00 7.59 10.27
CA THR A 202 1.49 7.83 8.91
C THR A 202 0.38 7.61 7.91
N ILE A 203 0.26 8.49 6.93
CA ILE A 203 -0.66 8.37 5.81
C ILE A 203 0.15 8.01 4.57
N ILE A 204 -0.30 7.00 3.82
CA ILE A 204 0.34 6.45 2.64
C ILE A 204 -0.66 6.47 1.48
N ASP A 205 -0.25 6.89 0.30
CA ASP A 205 -1.01 6.70 -0.93
C ASP A 205 -1.01 5.23 -1.33
N ALA A 206 -2.21 4.67 -1.54
CA ALA A 206 -2.41 3.27 -1.90
C ALA A 206 -1.67 2.90 -3.20
N HIS A 207 -1.69 3.79 -4.19
CA HIS A 207 -1.17 3.47 -5.51
C HIS A 207 0.36 3.44 -5.50
N THR A 208 0.97 4.52 -5.03
CA THR A 208 2.41 4.74 -5.15
C THR A 208 3.20 4.30 -3.92
N GLY A 209 2.54 4.16 -2.76
CA GLY A 209 3.23 3.99 -1.48
C GLY A 209 3.88 5.26 -0.95
N HIS A 210 3.67 6.41 -1.61
CA HIS A 210 4.21 7.68 -1.14
C HIS A 210 3.52 8.13 0.14
N GLU A 211 4.33 8.66 1.04
CA GLU A 211 3.86 9.24 2.27
C GLU A 211 3.12 10.57 2.00
N LEU A 212 1.88 10.68 2.49
CA LEU A 212 1.03 11.86 2.38
C LEU A 212 1.06 12.65 3.68
N THR A 213 0.93 13.98 3.61
CA THR A 213 0.96 14.88 4.78
C THR A 213 -0.36 15.65 4.90
N LEU A 214 -1.00 15.64 6.07
CA LEU A 214 -2.08 16.60 6.36
C LEU A 214 -1.53 17.93 6.88
N ASN A 215 -0.54 17.89 7.78
CA ASN A 215 0.05 19.05 8.45
C ASN A 215 1.58 18.89 8.58
N ASN A 216 2.31 19.97 8.90
CA ASN A 216 3.78 19.98 9.04
C ASN A 216 4.33 19.37 10.35
N ASN A 217 3.48 18.98 11.31
CA ASN A 217 3.90 18.37 12.57
C ASN A 217 3.79 16.84 12.42
N ARG A 218 4.91 16.14 12.22
CA ARG A 218 4.90 14.70 11.95
C ARG A 218 6.00 13.92 12.66
N ALA A 219 5.66 12.71 13.09
CA ALA A 219 6.62 11.64 13.30
C ALA A 219 6.78 10.82 12.01
N ALA A 220 8.02 10.68 11.53
CA ALA A 220 8.33 9.74 10.46
C ALA A 220 8.15 8.29 10.95
N PRO A 221 7.70 7.35 10.09
CA PRO A 221 7.73 5.94 10.43
C PRO A 221 9.14 5.52 10.83
N PRO A 222 9.31 4.71 11.88
CA PRO A 222 10.64 4.34 12.36
C PRO A 222 11.41 3.61 11.24
N GLN A 223 12.50 4.22 10.75
CA GLN A 223 13.37 3.58 9.76
C GLN A 223 14.14 2.42 10.40
N LEU A 224 14.08 1.26 9.74
CA LEU A 224 14.66 -0.03 10.13
C LEU A 224 16.20 -0.09 10.05
N THR A 225 16.91 1.00 10.38
CA THR A 225 18.38 0.97 10.47
C THR A 225 18.81 0.67 11.90
N SER A 226 18.93 -0.63 12.18
CA SER A 226 19.69 -1.25 13.28
C SER A 226 19.19 -1.01 14.72
N GLY A 227 18.54 -2.05 15.26
CA GLY A 227 18.64 -2.42 16.68
C GLY A 227 17.74 -1.65 17.64
N ASP A 228 16.93 -2.42 18.37
CA ASP A 228 16.17 -2.05 19.56
C ASP A 228 14.93 -1.16 19.39
N ARG A 229 13.78 -1.84 19.45
CA ARG A 229 12.51 -1.27 19.90
C ARG A 229 12.59 -1.11 21.42
N GLY A 230 12.51 0.14 21.88
CA GLY A 230 12.17 0.48 23.25
C GLY A 230 11.22 1.69 23.23
N PRO A 231 10.33 1.84 24.22
CA PRO A 231 9.42 3.00 24.35
C PRO A 231 10.16 4.35 24.43
N GLU A 232 11.49 4.33 24.61
CA GLU A 232 12.36 5.51 24.60
C GLU A 232 12.81 5.98 23.20
N HIS A 233 12.58 5.22 22.13
CA HIS A 233 13.00 5.59 20.77
C HIS A 233 11.91 6.33 19.99
N LEU A 234 11.49 7.47 20.53
CA LEU A 234 10.74 8.47 19.80
C LEU A 234 11.61 9.02 18.66
N SER A 235 11.08 9.07 17.43
CA SER A 235 11.75 9.73 16.31
C SER A 235 12.21 11.14 16.70
N GLN A 236 13.39 11.60 16.25
CA GLN A 236 13.87 12.96 16.54
C GLN A 236 12.88 14.05 16.11
N SER A 237 11.97 13.77 15.18
CA SER A 237 10.89 14.69 14.82
C SER A 237 9.72 14.71 15.82
N ALA A 238 9.53 13.66 16.62
CA ALA A 238 8.56 13.62 17.71
C ALA A 238 9.05 14.39 18.96
N GLN A 239 10.37 14.46 19.20
CA GLN A 239 10.92 15.27 20.30
C GLN A 239 10.78 16.78 20.08
N ALA A 240 10.71 17.24 18.81
CA ALA A 240 10.50 18.65 18.51
C ALA A 240 9.06 19.12 18.81
N SER A 241 8.07 18.22 18.76
CA SER A 241 6.66 18.54 19.03
C SER A 241 6.34 18.73 20.52
N LEU A 242 7.11 18.12 21.42
CA LEU A 242 6.92 18.28 22.89
C LEU A 242 7.16 19.71 23.38
N LEU A 243 7.85 20.55 22.60
CA LEU A 243 8.09 21.97 22.91
C LEU A 243 7.08 22.92 22.26
N THR A 244 6.27 22.43 21.32
CA THR A 244 5.18 23.18 20.70
C THR A 244 3.85 22.52 21.01
N SER A 245 3.51 22.43 22.30
CA SER A 245 2.12 22.23 22.72
C SER A 245 1.29 23.45 22.31
N GLN A 246 0.95 23.55 21.03
CA GLN A 246 -0.25 24.28 20.63
C GLN A 246 -1.43 23.42 21.07
N PHE A 247 -1.76 23.54 22.36
CA PHE A 247 -3.03 23.04 22.87
C PHE A 247 -4.14 23.66 22.00
N TYR A 248 -4.79 22.85 21.17
CA TYR A 248 -6.12 23.16 20.71
C TYR A 248 -7.02 23.11 21.94
N THR A 249 -7.06 24.21 22.69
CA THR A 249 -8.01 24.38 23.77
C THR A 249 -9.41 24.26 23.19
N LEU A 250 -10.12 23.19 23.58
CA LEU A 250 -11.57 23.02 23.47
C LEU A 250 -12.30 24.04 24.38
N THR A 251 -11.95 25.32 24.28
CA THR A 251 -12.82 26.40 24.74
C THR A 251 -13.85 26.60 23.65
N GLY A 252 -15.12 26.33 23.97
CA GLY A 252 -16.26 26.28 23.05
C GLY A 252 -16.59 27.61 22.35
N GLY A 253 -15.71 28.06 21.47
CA GLY A 253 -15.88 29.22 20.63
C GLY A 253 -15.03 29.05 19.39
N THR A 254 -15.68 28.78 18.26
CA THR A 254 -15.16 28.94 16.89
C THR A 254 -13.68 28.59 16.74
N THR A 255 -13.37 27.31 16.51
CA THR A 255 -12.13 26.99 15.79
C THR A 255 -12.11 27.89 14.56
N THR A 256 -11.05 28.67 14.42
CA THR A 256 -10.82 29.54 13.28
C THR A 256 -10.92 28.71 12.00
N ARG A 257 -12.12 28.69 11.39
CA ARG A 257 -12.41 28.24 10.02
C ARG A 257 -11.66 29.17 9.05
N SER A 258 -10.34 29.17 9.13
CA SER A 258 -9.49 29.96 8.23
C SER A 258 -9.31 29.25 6.90
N GLN A 259 -9.51 27.93 6.89
CA GLN A 259 -9.52 27.07 5.72
C GLN A 259 -10.97 26.58 5.58
N GLY A 260 -11.59 26.75 4.41
CA GLY A 260 -12.98 26.35 4.22
C GLY A 260 -13.17 24.82 4.24
N PRO A 261 -14.42 24.33 4.43
CA PRO A 261 -14.76 22.90 4.44
C PRO A 261 -14.08 22.14 3.32
N GLY A 262 -13.25 21.16 3.68
CA GLY A 262 -12.61 20.26 2.73
C GLY A 262 -11.25 20.74 2.21
N THR A 263 -10.63 21.75 2.81
CA THR A 263 -9.27 22.17 2.40
C THR A 263 -8.26 21.04 2.58
N LEU A 264 -8.24 20.39 3.75
CA LEU A 264 -7.39 19.23 4.01
C LEU A 264 -7.66 18.08 3.02
N PHE A 265 -8.94 17.88 2.68
CA PHE A 265 -9.34 16.89 1.69
C PHE A 265 -8.80 17.23 0.29
N THR A 266 -8.95 18.47 -0.17
CA THR A 266 -8.42 18.90 -1.47
C THR A 266 -6.89 18.84 -1.51
N THR A 267 -6.21 19.22 -0.42
CA THR A 267 -4.76 19.09 -0.30
C THR A 267 -4.31 17.64 -0.36
N LEU A 268 -5.03 16.73 0.30
CA LEU A 268 -4.75 15.29 0.23
C LEU A 268 -4.98 14.73 -1.18
N LEU A 269 -6.08 15.10 -1.84
CA LEU A 269 -6.34 14.72 -3.23
C LEU A 269 -5.22 15.18 -4.16
N HIS A 270 -4.80 16.45 -4.04
CA HIS A 270 -3.73 17.00 -4.85
C HIS A 270 -2.40 16.26 -4.64
N GLN A 271 -2.09 15.86 -3.41
CA GLN A 271 -0.90 15.04 -3.13
C GLN A 271 -1.00 13.66 -3.77
N ILE A 272 -2.16 12.99 -3.70
CA ILE A 272 -2.37 11.69 -4.34
C ILE A 272 -2.23 11.80 -5.87
N GLU A 273 -2.81 12.84 -6.47
CA GLU A 273 -2.67 13.12 -7.90
C GLU A 273 -1.20 13.36 -8.28
N THR A 274 -0.50 14.20 -7.51
CA THR A 274 0.92 14.51 -7.73
C THR A 274 1.80 13.28 -7.60
N ALA A 275 1.58 12.45 -6.57
CA ALA A 275 2.27 11.19 -6.38
C ALA A 275 2.04 10.24 -7.57
N THR A 276 0.79 10.10 -8.02
CA THR A 276 0.43 9.26 -9.17
C THR A 276 1.12 9.73 -10.45
N HIS A 277 1.13 11.04 -10.70
CA HIS A 277 1.83 11.63 -11.85
C HIS A 277 3.34 11.37 -11.81
N HIS A 278 3.98 11.53 -10.64
CA HIS A 278 5.41 11.23 -10.48
C HIS A 278 5.72 9.74 -10.66
N GLY A 279 4.90 8.84 -10.10
CA GLY A 279 5.05 7.40 -10.28
C GLY A 279 4.97 6.99 -11.74
N ALA A 280 3.95 7.49 -12.46
CA ALA A 280 3.79 7.23 -13.90
C ALA A 280 4.98 7.75 -14.72
N GLN A 281 5.48 8.95 -14.40
CA GLN A 281 6.64 9.53 -15.07
C GLN A 281 7.91 8.68 -14.83
N GLN A 282 8.13 8.20 -13.60
CA GLN A 282 9.26 7.33 -13.27
C GLN A 282 9.17 5.98 -14.00
N GLN A 283 7.98 5.40 -14.09
CA GLN A 283 7.77 4.15 -14.83
C GLN A 283 8.06 4.32 -16.32
N ILE A 284 7.56 5.37 -16.96
CA ILE A 284 7.83 5.67 -18.38
C ILE A 284 9.34 5.84 -18.60
N LEU A 285 10.03 6.56 -17.71
CA LEU A 285 11.48 6.72 -17.79
C LEU A 285 12.24 5.40 -17.64
N HIS A 286 11.76 4.49 -16.78
CA HIS A 286 12.33 3.16 -16.64
C HIS A 286 12.14 2.33 -17.92
N GLU A 287 10.92 2.29 -18.46
CA GLU A 287 10.60 1.56 -19.69
C GLU A 287 11.39 2.09 -20.89
N LEU A 288 11.58 3.42 -20.99
CA LEU A 288 12.44 4.02 -22.03
C LEU A 288 13.91 3.63 -21.89
N ARG A 289 14.43 3.52 -20.66
CA ARG A 289 15.82 3.05 -20.44
C ARG A 289 15.98 1.59 -20.84
N GLU A 290 15.01 0.74 -20.48
CA GLU A 290 15.01 -0.67 -20.86
C GLU A 290 14.88 -0.87 -22.37
N LEU A 291 14.03 -0.08 -23.03
CA LEU A 291 13.91 -0.08 -24.49
C LEU A 291 15.21 0.37 -25.15
N ASN A 292 15.82 1.47 -24.69
CA ASN A 292 17.10 1.96 -25.22
C ASN A 292 18.23 0.92 -25.03
N ARG A 293 18.24 0.21 -23.91
CA ARG A 293 19.17 -0.90 -23.66
C ARG A 293 18.96 -2.03 -24.68
N GLY A 294 17.72 -2.47 -24.89
CA GLY A 294 17.39 -3.49 -25.88
C GLY A 294 17.75 -3.07 -27.32
N VAL A 295 17.54 -1.80 -27.69
CA VAL A 295 17.95 -1.28 -29.00
C VAL A 295 19.48 -1.28 -29.16
N ALA A 296 20.23 -0.91 -28.13
CA ALA A 296 21.70 -0.95 -28.16
C ALA A 296 22.24 -2.39 -28.27
N GLU A 297 21.64 -3.33 -27.55
CA GLU A 297 21.97 -4.75 -27.64
C GLU A 297 21.70 -5.29 -29.06
N LEU A 298 20.54 -4.97 -29.64
CA LEU A 298 20.19 -5.35 -31.02
C LEU A 298 21.15 -4.75 -32.06
N ALA A 299 21.48 -3.46 -31.93
CA ALA A 299 22.41 -2.78 -32.83
C ALA A 299 23.80 -3.45 -32.78
N THR A 300 24.26 -3.85 -31.60
CA THR A 300 25.51 -4.58 -31.40
C THR A 300 25.46 -5.95 -32.07
N ALA A 301 24.37 -6.70 -31.89
CA ALA A 301 24.19 -8.01 -32.51
C ALA A 301 24.15 -7.95 -34.05
N ILE A 302 23.55 -6.90 -34.62
CA ILE A 302 23.55 -6.66 -36.08
C ILE A 302 24.98 -6.42 -36.58
N HIS A 303 25.77 -5.58 -35.89
CA HIS A 303 27.16 -5.32 -36.27
C HIS A 303 28.01 -6.59 -36.22
N GLN A 304 27.90 -7.37 -35.14
CA GLN A 304 28.62 -8.65 -35.00
C GLN A 304 28.23 -9.67 -36.08
N SER A 305 26.95 -9.69 -36.47
CA SER A 305 26.46 -10.56 -37.54
C SER A 305 26.99 -10.13 -38.92
N ALA A 306 27.06 -8.81 -39.17
CA ALA A 306 27.61 -8.27 -40.41
C ALA A 306 29.12 -8.55 -40.54
N GLU A 307 29.88 -8.40 -39.45
CA GLU A 307 31.32 -8.72 -39.40
C GLU A 307 31.56 -10.22 -39.66
N SER A 308 30.74 -11.09 -39.05
CA SER A 308 30.81 -12.55 -39.26
C SER A 308 30.54 -12.95 -40.73
N GLN A 309 29.64 -12.24 -41.42
CA GLN A 309 29.35 -12.48 -42.83
C GLN A 309 30.48 -12.02 -43.76
N GLN A 310 31.20 -10.94 -43.45
CA GLN A 310 32.33 -10.46 -44.25
C GLN A 310 33.54 -11.41 -44.19
N LEU A 311 33.77 -12.07 -43.05
CA LEU A 311 34.83 -13.08 -42.88
C LEU A 311 34.53 -14.40 -43.60
N SER A 312 33.30 -14.58 -44.10
CA SER A 312 32.83 -15.80 -44.75
C SER A 312 32.89 -15.76 -46.28
N VAL A 313 33.42 -14.70 -46.90
CA VAL A 313 33.67 -14.70 -48.34
C VAL A 313 34.91 -15.58 -48.58
N PRO A 314 34.78 -16.80 -49.15
CA PRO A 314 35.94 -17.56 -49.55
C PRO A 314 36.70 -16.69 -50.55
N SER A 315 37.94 -16.36 -50.21
CA SER A 315 38.90 -15.78 -51.15
C SER A 315 38.76 -16.56 -52.46
N PRO A 316 38.51 -15.92 -53.61
CA PRO A 316 38.44 -16.63 -54.87
C PRO A 316 39.74 -17.40 -54.99
N ALA A 317 39.65 -18.72 -54.85
CA ALA A 317 40.78 -19.60 -55.03
C ALA A 317 41.34 -19.24 -56.40
N SER A 318 42.60 -18.84 -56.39
CA SER A 318 43.43 -18.65 -57.56
C SER A 318 43.18 -19.85 -58.47
N GLN A 319 42.33 -19.67 -59.49
CA GLN A 319 42.14 -20.68 -60.52
C GLN A 319 43.50 -20.80 -61.18
N ALA A 320 44.21 -21.88 -60.84
CA ALA A 320 45.40 -22.29 -61.54
C ALA A 320 45.05 -22.39 -63.02
N LEU A 321 45.82 -21.68 -63.85
CA LEU A 321 45.83 -21.84 -65.29
C LEU A 321 45.88 -23.34 -65.63
N PRO A 322 44.99 -23.87 -66.47
CA PRO A 322 45.15 -25.20 -67.02
C PRO A 322 46.43 -25.24 -67.87
N GLU A 323 47.28 -26.24 -67.63
CA GLU A 323 48.43 -26.56 -68.47
C GLU A 323 47.99 -26.79 -69.94
N PRO A 324 48.82 -26.41 -70.92
CA PRO A 324 48.53 -26.62 -72.33
C PRO A 324 48.54 -28.12 -72.65
N GLU A 325 47.37 -28.63 -72.99
CA GLU A 325 47.14 -29.98 -73.50
C GLU A 325 47.88 -30.14 -74.84
N THR A 326 48.85 -31.04 -74.88
CA THR A 326 49.53 -31.51 -76.10
C THR A 326 48.51 -32.21 -77.01
N VAL A 327 48.12 -31.52 -78.08
CA VAL A 327 47.30 -32.05 -79.16
C VAL A 327 48.11 -33.07 -79.98
N GLU A 328 47.76 -34.35 -79.86
CA GLU A 328 48.15 -35.38 -80.82
C GLU A 328 47.36 -35.20 -82.14
N PRO A 329 47.99 -35.39 -83.30
CA PRO A 329 47.32 -35.29 -84.59
C PRO A 329 46.63 -36.61 -84.94
N GLU A 330 45.34 -36.75 -84.63
CA GLU A 330 44.56 -37.89 -85.13
C GLU A 330 43.89 -37.55 -86.48
N THR A 331 44.59 -38.02 -87.51
CA THR A 331 44.14 -38.57 -88.80
C THR A 331 42.69 -38.39 -89.24
N ALA A 332 42.57 -37.89 -90.46
CA ALA A 332 41.39 -37.83 -91.29
C ALA A 332 40.74 -39.21 -91.57
N ALA A 333 39.41 -39.24 -91.55
CA ALA A 333 38.54 -40.11 -92.34
C ALA A 333 37.15 -39.43 -92.35
N GLU A 334 36.73 -38.83 -93.47
CA GLU A 334 36.05 -39.46 -94.62
C GLU A 334 34.52 -39.62 -94.41
N LEU A 335 33.78 -39.10 -95.41
CA LEU A 335 32.43 -39.48 -95.86
C LEU A 335 31.22 -39.18 -94.94
N THR A 336 30.01 -38.86 -95.39
CA THR A 336 29.43 -38.50 -96.69
C THR A 336 28.00 -37.97 -96.41
N ILE A 337 27.59 -37.08 -97.30
CA ILE A 337 26.25 -36.53 -97.61
C ILE A 337 25.09 -37.54 -97.49
N GLU A 338 23.98 -37.13 -96.87
CA GLU A 338 22.68 -36.89 -97.54
C GLU A 338 21.74 -36.03 -96.67
#